data_AF-A0A662AKU3-F1
#
_entry.id   AF-A0A662AKU3-F1
#
_cell.length_a   1.000
_cell.length_b   1.000
_cell.length_c   1.000
_cell.angle_alpha   90.00
_cell.angle_beta   90.00
_cell.angle_gamma   90.00
#
_symmetry.space_group_name_H-M   'P 1'
#
loop_
_entity.id
_entity.type
_entity.pdbx_description
1 polymer ?
#
loop_
_entity_poly.entity_id
_entity_poly.type
_entity_poly.pdbx_seq_one_letter_code
_entity_poly.pdbx_strand_id
1 'polypeptide(L)'
;MKINTLIRKPMQTPNFLVNRGITQVATLDFETFYSVDYTLRKMSTSLYIFDPQFLVHGLGINLNGRTDYYYTDSAIRHALAQIDWSKTAVLAHHCVTPDTEVLTHDGWKPIHEVDVTTPIMQWDSETESAEWVTPLDKIETHADNINIWDSNYHQGAYTNEHRMYYSTPGLKTWRSTTCAEIKKLGPNNVYIPKAGLYAGTTAITNNEAKLLEAIRADANLVQSTSAVRFKFKKMRKISRLKEILNALNLSYKETKTDVTSIYVHSCSTLKKLRTLFEKDKIYGKKVQELNLESRITILKETQYWDGNKKQNGNSIDLSSVCLATVNSFQIMAHTSGWSANFHIEKPNNWKTKNTLYGISLRETNKCKLQYAPKEKQYSGKVYCFTVPSKAFFIRRNNVVNITGNCQFDA
;
A
#
# COMPACT_ATOMS: atom_id res chain seq x y z
N MET A 1 10.41 -7.08 -51.26
CA MET A 1 9.63 -7.32 -50.03
C MET A 1 9.15 -5.95 -49.54
N LYS A 2 7.85 -5.64 -49.70
CA LYS A 2 7.29 -4.32 -49.34
C LYS A 2 7.24 -4.20 -47.81
N ILE A 3 7.99 -3.25 -47.25
CA ILE A 3 7.87 -2.85 -45.85
C ILE A 3 6.58 -2.05 -45.74
N ASN A 4 5.57 -2.61 -45.07
CA ASN A 4 4.38 -1.87 -44.68
C ASN A 4 4.80 -0.78 -43.69
N THR A 5 4.82 0.46 -44.15
CA THR A 5 4.94 1.64 -43.28
C THR A 5 3.62 1.77 -42.51
N LEU A 6 3.61 1.31 -41.26
CA LEU A 6 2.52 1.59 -40.32
C LEU A 6 2.48 3.10 -40.08
N ILE A 7 1.60 3.81 -40.82
CA ILE A 7 1.26 5.20 -40.52
C ILE A 7 0.54 5.20 -39.16
N ARG A 8 1.29 5.45 -38.09
CA ARG A 8 0.70 5.67 -36.75
C ARG A 8 -0.13 6.96 -36.81
N LYS A 9 -1.42 6.87 -36.50
CA LYS A 9 -2.26 8.06 -36.35
C LYS A 9 -1.67 8.94 -35.23
N PRO A 10 -1.62 10.28 -35.39
CA PRO A 10 -1.22 11.17 -34.30
C PRO A 10 -2.12 10.93 -33.09
N MET A 11 -1.53 10.80 -31.91
CA MET A 11 -2.30 10.68 -30.67
C MET A 11 -3.01 12.00 -30.43
N GLN A 12 -4.33 11.95 -30.26
CA GLN A 12 -5.08 13.13 -29.85
C GLN A 12 -4.68 13.52 -28.44
N THR A 13 -4.48 14.82 -28.21
CA THR A 13 -4.30 15.35 -26.87
C THR A 13 -5.54 15.02 -26.04
N PRO A 14 -5.39 14.35 -24.90
CA PRO A 14 -6.48 14.07 -23.98
C PRO A 14 -7.44 15.23 -23.71
N ASN A 15 -8.75 14.96 -23.68
CA ASN A 15 -9.77 16.00 -23.47
C ASN A 15 -9.59 16.77 -22.15
N PHE A 16 -9.07 16.14 -21.09
CA PHE A 16 -8.83 16.83 -19.82
C PHE A 16 -7.65 17.83 -19.89
N LEU A 17 -6.68 17.61 -20.78
CA LEU A 17 -5.60 18.56 -21.08
C LEU A 17 -6.15 19.72 -21.91
N VAL A 18 -6.99 19.43 -22.90
CA VAL A 18 -7.67 20.44 -23.72
C VAL A 18 -8.50 21.39 -22.85
N ASN A 19 -9.21 20.85 -21.85
CA ASN A 19 -9.98 21.64 -20.88
C ASN A 19 -9.12 22.57 -19.99
N ARG A 20 -7.80 22.39 -19.96
CA ARG A 20 -6.83 23.25 -19.26
C ARG A 20 -6.07 24.18 -20.21
N GLY A 21 -6.48 24.26 -21.48
CA GLY A 21 -5.79 25.05 -22.51
C GLY A 21 -4.53 24.38 -23.06
N ILE A 22 -4.27 23.12 -22.72
CA ILE A 22 -3.14 22.34 -23.26
C ILE A 22 -3.55 21.71 -24.58
N THR A 23 -2.81 22.00 -25.64
CA THR A 23 -3.09 21.56 -27.00
C THR A 23 -2.05 20.56 -27.51
N GLN A 24 -1.01 20.26 -26.71
CA GLN A 24 0.10 19.41 -27.11
C GLN A 24 0.71 18.65 -25.93
N VAL A 25 1.16 17.43 -26.17
CA VAL A 25 1.99 16.65 -25.23
C VAL A 25 3.34 16.39 -25.89
N ALA A 26 4.42 16.69 -25.17
CA ALA A 26 5.79 16.48 -25.60
C ALA A 26 6.44 15.34 -24.80
N THR A 27 7.11 14.41 -25.49
CA THR A 27 8.19 13.62 -24.88
C THR A 27 9.51 14.08 -25.44
N LEU A 28 10.49 14.29 -24.57
CA LEU A 28 11.83 14.71 -24.92
C LEU A 28 12.78 13.54 -24.66
N ASP A 29 13.53 13.14 -25.68
CA ASP A 29 14.54 12.09 -25.59
C ASP A 29 15.90 12.69 -25.95
N PHE A 30 16.78 12.82 -24.97
CA PHE A 30 18.08 13.48 -25.12
C PHE A 30 19.16 12.42 -25.34
N GLU A 31 19.85 12.51 -26.46
CA GLU A 31 21.08 11.76 -26.73
C GLU A 31 22.27 12.60 -26.27
N THR A 32 23.07 12.06 -25.36
CA THR A 32 24.13 12.79 -24.66
C THR A 32 25.46 12.06 -24.75
N PHE A 33 26.56 12.81 -24.73
CA PHE A 33 27.91 12.25 -24.73
C PHE A 33 28.10 11.33 -23.52
N TYR A 34 28.48 10.08 -23.75
CA TYR A 34 28.85 9.17 -22.66
C TYR A 34 30.21 8.53 -22.92
N SER A 35 30.92 8.23 -21.84
CA SER A 35 32.17 7.48 -21.87
C SER A 35 32.13 6.38 -20.81
N VAL A 36 33.19 5.57 -20.74
CA VAL A 36 33.30 4.53 -19.71
C VAL A 36 33.20 5.11 -18.31
N ASP A 37 33.75 6.30 -18.07
CA ASP A 37 33.79 6.95 -16.76
C ASP A 37 32.78 8.11 -16.59
N TYR A 38 32.15 8.52 -17.69
CA TYR A 38 31.14 9.58 -17.74
C TYR A 38 29.83 9.02 -18.31
N THR A 39 29.00 8.41 -17.45
CA THR A 39 27.76 7.74 -17.86
C THR A 39 26.73 7.77 -16.74
N LEU A 40 25.45 7.82 -17.09
CA LEU A 40 24.33 7.71 -16.16
C LEU A 40 24.31 6.39 -15.35
N ARG A 41 25.14 5.40 -15.71
CA ARG A 41 25.36 4.20 -14.88
C ARG A 41 26.23 4.47 -13.64
N LYS A 42 27.06 5.52 -13.66
CA LYS A 42 28.08 5.84 -12.65
C LYS A 42 27.81 7.14 -11.89
N MET A 43 26.89 7.98 -12.36
CA MET A 43 26.53 9.27 -11.76
C MET A 43 25.06 9.61 -11.99
N SER A 44 24.48 10.46 -11.13
CA SER A 44 23.10 10.96 -11.30
C SER A 44 22.95 11.82 -12.56
N THR A 45 21.75 11.91 -13.13
CA THR A 45 21.44 12.78 -14.28
C THR A 45 21.82 14.23 -14.02
N SER A 46 21.60 14.75 -12.81
CA SER A 46 22.04 16.10 -12.44
C SER A 46 23.55 16.28 -12.46
N LEU A 47 24.32 15.39 -11.83
CA LEU A 47 25.79 15.43 -11.90
C LEU A 47 26.29 15.25 -13.32
N TYR A 48 25.68 14.33 -14.07
CA TYR A 48 25.95 14.13 -15.48
C TYR A 48 25.70 15.43 -16.26
N ILE A 49 24.56 16.10 -16.08
CA ILE A 49 24.21 17.37 -16.74
C ILE A 49 25.14 18.54 -16.34
N PHE A 50 25.57 18.61 -15.08
CA PHE A 50 26.43 19.69 -14.58
C PHE A 50 27.93 19.39 -14.73
N ASP A 51 28.30 18.19 -15.15
CA ASP A 51 29.70 17.86 -15.46
C ASP A 51 30.18 18.66 -16.68
N PRO A 52 31.41 19.20 -16.68
CA PRO A 52 31.97 19.89 -17.84
C PRO A 52 31.98 19.07 -19.14
N GLN A 53 31.93 17.73 -19.04
CA GLN A 53 31.85 16.82 -20.18
C GLN A 53 30.43 16.70 -20.75
N PHE A 54 29.42 17.30 -20.12
CA PHE A 54 28.03 17.24 -20.60
C PHE A 54 27.87 17.90 -21.94
N LEU A 55 27.50 17.08 -22.92
CA LEU A 55 27.20 17.51 -24.26
C LEU A 55 25.97 16.76 -24.74
N VAL A 56 24.97 17.51 -25.20
CA VAL A 56 23.81 16.95 -25.87
C VAL A 56 24.17 16.79 -27.35
N HIS A 57 24.23 15.56 -27.83
CA HIS A 57 24.47 15.23 -29.24
C HIS A 57 23.18 15.24 -30.06
N GLY A 58 22.07 14.94 -29.42
CA GLY A 58 20.79 14.77 -30.08
C GLY A 58 19.63 15.10 -29.16
N LEU A 59 18.56 15.61 -29.73
CA LEU A 59 17.25 15.68 -29.07
C LEU A 59 16.19 15.16 -30.04
N GLY A 60 15.58 14.04 -29.68
CA GLY A 60 14.31 13.60 -30.24
C GLY A 60 13.15 14.32 -29.57
N ILE A 61 12.33 15.02 -30.36
CA ILE A 61 11.08 15.61 -29.87
C ILE A 61 9.91 14.85 -30.49
N ASN A 62 9.08 14.25 -29.64
CA ASN A 62 7.80 13.73 -30.05
C ASN A 62 6.70 14.65 -29.55
N LEU A 63 5.86 15.12 -30.47
CA LEU A 63 4.71 15.94 -30.18
C LEU A 63 3.46 15.15 -30.56
N ASN A 64 2.58 14.89 -29.59
CA ASN A 64 1.31 14.19 -29.80
C ASN A 64 1.46 12.82 -30.50
N GLY A 65 2.46 12.03 -30.08
CA GLY A 65 2.71 10.68 -30.60
C GLY A 65 3.45 10.67 -31.95
N ARG A 66 3.83 11.83 -32.50
CA ARG A 66 4.60 11.94 -33.73
C ARG A 66 6.01 12.42 -33.42
N THR A 67 7.00 11.57 -33.66
CA THR A 67 8.43 11.94 -33.58
C THR A 67 8.76 12.66 -34.86
N ASP A 68 8.73 13.99 -34.83
CA ASP A 68 8.89 14.78 -36.05
C ASP A 68 10.34 15.18 -36.30
N TYR A 69 11.19 15.20 -35.26
CA TYR A 69 12.51 15.81 -35.39
C TYR A 69 13.56 15.21 -34.47
N TYR A 70 14.77 15.06 -35.01
CA TYR A 70 16.00 14.80 -34.29
C TYR A 70 16.95 15.98 -34.54
N TYR A 71 17.33 16.70 -33.48
CA TYR A 71 18.14 17.92 -33.59
C TYR A 71 19.51 17.72 -32.96
N THR A 72 20.56 18.27 -33.56
CA THR A 72 21.92 18.29 -32.99
C THR A 72 22.37 19.73 -32.70
N ASP A 73 23.31 19.90 -31.78
CA ASP A 73 24.02 21.16 -31.49
C ASP A 73 23.10 22.39 -31.27
N SER A 74 23.32 23.47 -32.03
CA SER A 74 22.60 24.74 -31.92
C SER A 74 21.11 24.62 -32.28
N ALA A 75 20.74 23.64 -33.09
CA ALA A 75 19.35 23.42 -33.51
C ALA A 75 18.46 22.97 -32.34
N ILE A 76 19.03 22.37 -31.29
CA ILE A 76 18.30 21.92 -30.09
C ILE A 76 17.67 23.12 -29.36
N ARG A 77 18.45 24.18 -29.13
CA ARG A 77 17.94 25.39 -28.43
C ARG A 77 16.85 26.07 -29.25
N HIS A 78 17.04 26.16 -30.56
CA HIS A 78 16.02 26.71 -31.45
C HIS A 78 14.75 25.85 -31.43
N ALA A 79 14.87 24.54 -31.53
CA ALA A 79 13.72 23.62 -31.51
C ALA A 79 12.91 23.74 -30.22
N LEU A 80 13.57 23.73 -29.05
CA LEU A 80 12.89 23.90 -27.76
C LEU A 80 12.23 25.27 -27.62
N ALA A 81 12.82 26.33 -28.18
CA ALA A 81 12.25 27.68 -28.14
C ALA A 81 11.02 27.87 -29.05
N GLN A 82 10.85 27.02 -30.07
CA GLN A 82 9.68 27.04 -30.96
C GLN A 82 8.45 26.33 -30.35
N ILE A 83 8.63 25.57 -29.27
CA ILE A 83 7.51 24.92 -28.57
C ILE A 83 6.81 25.95 -27.68
N ASP A 84 5.49 26.12 -27.88
CA ASP A 84 4.65 26.91 -26.98
C ASP A 84 4.43 26.13 -25.68
N TRP A 85 5.35 26.29 -24.73
CA TRP A 85 5.31 25.63 -23.42
C TRP A 85 4.09 26.04 -22.58
N SER A 86 3.42 27.16 -22.90
CA SER A 86 2.19 27.56 -22.19
C SER A 86 1.00 26.66 -22.55
N LYS A 87 1.10 25.92 -23.68
CA LYS A 87 0.06 25.01 -24.19
C LYS A 87 0.55 23.58 -24.37
N THR A 88 1.75 23.27 -23.86
CA THR A 88 2.40 21.96 -24.03
C THR A 88 2.68 21.31 -22.68
N ALA A 89 2.19 20.10 -22.47
CA ALA A 89 2.54 19.28 -21.30
C ALA A 89 3.73 18.37 -21.61
N VAL A 90 4.70 18.27 -20.69
CA VAL A 90 5.83 17.32 -20.82
C VAL A 90 5.48 16.01 -20.14
N LEU A 91 5.67 14.90 -20.83
CA LEU A 91 5.51 13.56 -20.26
C LEU A 91 6.76 13.19 -19.45
N ALA A 92 6.60 13.08 -18.13
CA ALA A 92 7.68 12.73 -17.20
C ALA A 92 7.25 11.58 -16.26
N HIS A 93 8.22 10.77 -15.83
CA HIS A 93 7.97 9.59 -15.01
C HIS A 93 8.10 9.92 -13.52
N HIS A 94 7.13 9.51 -12.70
CA HIS A 94 6.98 9.97 -11.31
C HIS A 94 6.78 8.78 -10.37
N CYS A 95 7.84 8.38 -9.67
CA CYS A 95 7.91 7.03 -9.09
C CYS A 95 8.33 7.00 -7.62
N VAL A 96 8.25 5.80 -7.03
CA VAL A 96 8.72 5.43 -5.68
C VAL A 96 9.97 4.55 -5.73
N THR A 97 10.72 4.44 -4.62
CA THR A 97 11.93 3.61 -4.54
C THR A 97 11.64 2.09 -4.49
N PRO A 98 12.59 1.22 -4.90
CA PRO A 98 12.42 -0.25 -5.02
C PRO A 98 12.06 -0.98 -3.72
N ASP A 99 12.43 -0.41 -2.57
CA ASP A 99 12.12 -0.94 -1.23
C ASP A 99 10.68 -0.66 -0.80
N THR A 100 9.92 0.10 -1.59
CA THR A 100 8.47 0.24 -1.42
C THR A 100 7.80 -1.06 -1.82
N GLU A 101 6.92 -1.58 -0.97
CA GLU A 101 6.12 -2.78 -1.22
C GLU A 101 4.72 -2.40 -1.72
N VAL A 102 4.11 -3.26 -2.54
CA VAL A 102 2.70 -3.18 -2.95
C VAL A 102 1.91 -4.33 -2.34
N LEU A 103 0.62 -4.11 -2.10
CA LEU A 103 -0.26 -5.15 -1.55
C LEU A 103 -0.74 -6.08 -2.68
N THR A 104 -0.40 -7.36 -2.58
CA THR A 104 -0.87 -8.44 -3.46
C THR A 104 -1.71 -9.44 -2.66
N HIS A 105 -2.35 -10.42 -3.33
CA HIS A 105 -3.06 -11.50 -2.66
C HIS A 105 -2.18 -12.37 -1.73
N ASP A 106 -0.87 -12.41 -1.97
CA ASP A 106 0.08 -13.14 -1.12
C ASP A 106 0.70 -12.25 -0.03
N GLY A 107 0.16 -11.03 0.13
CA GLY A 107 0.67 -10.02 1.05
C GLY A 107 1.56 -8.98 0.35
N TRP A 108 2.38 -8.31 1.16
CA TRP A 108 3.25 -7.23 0.71
C TRP A 108 4.47 -7.79 -0.04
N LYS A 109 4.71 -7.28 -1.25
CA LYS A 109 5.87 -7.65 -2.07
C LYS A 109 6.60 -6.38 -2.55
N PRO A 110 7.94 -6.37 -2.60
CA PRO A 110 8.69 -5.24 -3.14
C PRO A 110 8.21 -4.87 -4.55
N ILE A 111 7.98 -3.58 -4.81
CA ILE A 111 7.40 -3.09 -6.07
C ILE A 111 8.22 -3.49 -7.30
N HIS A 112 9.54 -3.57 -7.15
CA HIS A 112 10.44 -3.94 -8.24
C HIS A 112 10.30 -5.43 -8.63
N GLU A 113 9.85 -6.30 -7.72
CA GLU A 113 9.67 -7.74 -7.94
C GLU A 113 8.27 -8.11 -8.50
N VAL A 114 7.30 -7.19 -8.43
CA VAL A 114 5.91 -7.44 -8.89
C VAL A 114 5.76 -7.00 -10.34
N ASP A 115 5.18 -7.84 -11.21
CA ASP A 115 4.89 -7.48 -12.60
C ASP A 115 3.44 -7.02 -12.80
N VAL A 116 3.12 -6.54 -14.01
CA VAL A 116 1.77 -6.06 -14.38
C VAL A 116 0.70 -7.16 -14.40
N THR A 117 1.09 -8.45 -14.38
CA THR A 117 0.13 -9.56 -14.38
C THR A 117 -0.37 -9.89 -12.98
N THR A 118 0.34 -9.45 -11.95
CA THR A 118 -0.01 -9.68 -10.55
C THR A 118 -1.04 -8.66 -10.07
N PRO A 119 -2.24 -9.08 -9.64
CA PRO A 119 -3.22 -8.15 -9.08
C PRO A 119 -2.71 -7.44 -7.82
N ILE A 120 -2.95 -6.14 -7.75
CA ILE A 120 -2.64 -5.29 -6.60
C ILE A 120 -3.89 -4.62 -6.06
N MET A 121 -3.86 -4.19 -4.80
CA MET A 121 -4.99 -3.48 -4.20
C MET A 121 -4.97 -2.00 -4.60
N GLN A 122 -5.93 -1.59 -5.43
CA GLN A 122 -6.19 -0.18 -5.74
C GLN A 122 -7.10 0.47 -4.68
N TRP A 123 -7.15 1.79 -4.68
CA TRP A 123 -8.00 2.59 -3.80
C TRP A 123 -8.65 3.72 -4.58
N ASP A 124 -9.94 3.96 -4.38
CA ASP A 124 -10.68 5.03 -5.01
C ASP A 124 -10.81 6.24 -4.07
N SER A 125 -10.37 7.41 -4.51
CA SER A 125 -10.32 8.59 -3.64
C SER A 125 -11.66 9.27 -3.40
N GLU A 126 -12.68 8.96 -4.20
CA GLU A 126 -14.01 9.55 -4.09
C GLU A 126 -14.91 8.74 -3.15
N THR A 127 -14.81 7.41 -3.24
CA THR A 127 -15.64 6.45 -2.50
C THR A 127 -14.91 5.80 -1.32
N GLU A 128 -13.59 5.95 -1.24
CA GLU A 128 -12.69 5.25 -0.31
C GLU A 128 -12.71 3.72 -0.45
N SER A 129 -13.31 3.18 -1.52
CA SER A 129 -13.34 1.75 -1.78
C SER A 129 -11.94 1.22 -2.10
N ALA A 130 -11.71 -0.05 -1.80
CA ALA A 130 -10.49 -0.76 -2.17
C ALA A 130 -10.87 -1.99 -2.98
N GLU A 131 -10.12 -2.27 -4.05
CA GLU A 131 -10.43 -3.36 -4.98
C GLU A 131 -9.15 -4.01 -5.51
N TRP A 132 -9.20 -5.31 -5.75
CA TRP A 132 -8.12 -6.01 -6.45
C TRP A 132 -8.22 -5.73 -7.95
N VAL A 133 -7.12 -5.25 -8.54
CA VAL A 133 -7.06 -4.95 -9.97
C VAL A 133 -5.75 -5.45 -10.56
N THR A 134 -5.78 -5.92 -11.81
CA THR A 134 -4.56 -6.11 -12.60
C THR A 134 -4.07 -4.74 -13.08
N PRO A 135 -2.84 -4.31 -12.72
CA PRO A 135 -2.29 -3.05 -13.20
C PRO A 135 -2.35 -2.90 -14.72
N LEU A 136 -2.58 -1.68 -15.20
CA LEU A 136 -2.59 -1.36 -16.62
C LEU A 136 -1.17 -1.30 -17.20
N ASP A 137 -0.21 -0.84 -16.39
CA ASP A 137 1.18 -0.68 -16.79
C ASP A 137 2.11 -0.62 -15.55
N LYS A 138 3.41 -0.83 -15.76
CA LYS A 138 4.47 -0.63 -14.77
C LYS A 138 5.64 0.10 -15.41
N ILE A 139 5.96 1.27 -14.87
CA ILE A 139 7.15 2.03 -15.27
C ILE A 139 8.32 1.69 -14.35
N GLU A 140 9.49 1.60 -14.96
CA GLU A 140 10.80 1.61 -14.32
C GLU A 140 11.63 2.75 -14.93
N THR A 141 12.15 3.65 -14.09
CA THR A 141 13.02 4.76 -14.53
C THR A 141 14.10 5.05 -13.48
N HIS A 142 14.97 6.03 -13.71
CA HIS A 142 15.96 6.48 -12.74
C HIS A 142 15.57 7.83 -12.13
N ALA A 143 15.96 8.04 -10.87
CA ALA A 143 15.80 9.32 -10.19
C ALA A 143 17.11 9.76 -9.52
N ASP A 144 17.32 11.06 -9.50
CA ASP A 144 18.52 11.69 -8.92
C ASP A 144 18.31 12.21 -7.51
N ASN A 145 17.04 12.40 -7.15
CA ASN A 145 16.65 12.95 -5.87
C ASN A 145 15.35 12.30 -5.43
N ILE A 146 15.26 12.04 -4.14
CA ILE A 146 14.05 11.53 -3.50
C ILE A 146 13.73 12.34 -2.26
N ASN A 147 12.43 12.46 -1.99
CA ASN A 147 11.88 13.03 -0.78
C ASN A 147 11.51 11.89 0.15
N ILE A 148 12.19 11.83 1.29
CA ILE A 148 11.99 10.77 2.28
C ILE A 148 11.20 11.32 3.45
N TRP A 149 10.00 10.77 3.64
CA TRP A 149 9.34 10.78 4.93
C TRP A 149 9.69 9.49 5.68
N ASP A 150 10.04 9.65 6.95
CA ASP A 150 10.43 8.54 7.83
C ASP A 150 9.81 8.73 9.21
N SER A 151 8.48 8.81 9.24
CA SER A 151 7.72 8.92 10.48
C SER A 151 7.12 7.61 10.93
N ASN A 152 6.74 7.54 12.20
CA ASN A 152 6.01 6.38 12.75
C ASN A 152 4.65 6.16 12.05
N TYR A 153 4.11 7.18 11.37
CA TYR A 153 2.75 7.15 10.81
C TYR A 153 2.71 7.18 9.29
N HIS A 154 3.74 7.73 8.65
CA HIS A 154 3.94 7.83 7.21
C HIS A 154 5.42 7.63 6.89
N GLN A 155 5.71 6.62 6.06
CA GLN A 155 7.03 6.40 5.49
C GLN A 155 6.89 6.18 4.00
N GLY A 156 7.71 6.91 3.26
CA GLY A 156 7.69 6.89 1.80
C GLY A 156 8.87 7.63 1.23
N ALA A 157 9.29 7.22 0.04
CA ALA A 157 10.40 7.80 -0.69
C ALA A 157 9.94 8.06 -2.12
N TYR A 158 9.78 9.34 -2.44
CA TYR A 158 9.06 9.81 -3.62
C TYR A 158 9.92 10.75 -4.45
N THR A 159 9.82 10.66 -5.77
CA THR A 159 10.27 11.75 -6.66
C THR A 159 9.45 13.03 -6.42
N ASN A 160 9.99 14.21 -6.76
CA ASN A 160 9.31 15.51 -6.55
C ASN A 160 7.92 15.55 -7.19
N GLU A 161 7.79 14.99 -8.38
CA GLU A 161 6.54 15.03 -9.16
C GLU A 161 5.59 13.86 -8.84
N HIS A 162 5.94 12.99 -7.88
CA HIS A 162 5.10 11.85 -7.49
C HIS A 162 3.72 12.30 -7.00
N ARG A 163 2.65 11.68 -7.52
CA ARG A 163 1.28 11.98 -7.10
C ARG A 163 1.04 11.49 -5.67
N MET A 164 0.63 12.41 -4.80
CA MET A 164 0.23 12.12 -3.44
C MET A 164 -1.22 12.56 -3.22
N TYR A 165 -2.01 11.67 -2.62
CA TYR A 165 -3.34 12.00 -2.14
C TYR A 165 -3.25 12.58 -0.73
N TYR A 166 -4.04 13.62 -0.49
CA TYR A 166 -4.05 14.32 0.77
C TYR A 166 -5.41 14.95 1.08
N SER A 167 -5.62 15.24 2.37
CA SER A 167 -6.66 16.17 2.84
C SER A 167 -6.04 17.14 3.84
N THR A 168 -6.75 18.23 4.13
CA THR A 168 -6.40 19.20 5.18
C THR A 168 -7.56 19.28 6.18
N PRO A 169 -7.38 19.83 7.39
CA PRO A 169 -8.46 19.88 8.40
C PRO A 169 -9.79 20.46 7.90
N GLY A 170 -9.76 21.38 6.94
CA GLY A 170 -10.94 22.01 6.34
C GLY A 170 -11.51 21.30 5.11
N LEU A 171 -10.85 20.27 4.59
CA LEU A 171 -11.30 19.52 3.41
C LEU A 171 -12.02 18.24 3.82
N LYS A 172 -13.25 18.07 3.31
CA LYS A 172 -14.04 16.85 3.49
C LYS A 172 -13.67 15.72 2.53
N THR A 173 -12.98 16.05 1.44
CA THR A 173 -12.64 15.12 0.37
C THR A 173 -11.12 15.01 0.16
N TRP A 174 -10.70 13.91 -0.45
CA TRP A 174 -9.33 13.71 -0.87
C TRP A 174 -9.03 14.53 -2.12
N ARG A 175 -7.84 15.12 -2.16
CA ARG A 175 -7.28 15.78 -3.34
C ARG A 175 -5.95 15.12 -3.68
N SER A 176 -5.48 15.28 -4.91
CA SER A 176 -4.14 14.86 -5.30
C SER A 176 -3.31 16.04 -5.79
N THR A 177 -2.04 16.05 -5.45
CA THR A 177 -1.03 16.97 -6.00
C THR A 177 0.33 16.27 -6.02
N THR A 178 1.38 16.94 -6.48
CA THR A 178 2.74 16.39 -6.50
C THR A 178 3.37 16.41 -5.10
N CYS A 179 4.35 15.54 -4.87
CA CYS A 179 5.14 15.53 -3.65
C CYS A 179 5.80 16.89 -3.37
N ALA A 180 6.28 17.59 -4.40
CA ALA A 180 6.84 18.94 -4.32
C ALA A 180 5.83 19.96 -3.77
N GLU A 181 4.56 19.87 -4.16
CA GLU A 181 3.51 20.75 -3.62
C GLU A 181 3.11 20.36 -2.20
N ILE A 182 3.02 19.06 -1.88
CA ILE A 182 2.76 18.60 -0.50
C ILE A 182 3.80 19.15 0.48
N LYS A 183 5.08 19.21 0.07
CA LYS A 183 6.16 19.79 0.87
C LYS A 183 5.91 21.25 1.26
N LYS A 184 5.35 22.04 0.34
CA LYS A 184 5.08 23.47 0.55
C LYS A 184 3.94 23.72 1.52
N LEU A 185 2.99 22.78 1.67
CA LEU A 185 1.87 22.90 2.61
C LEU A 185 2.29 22.84 4.09
N GLY A 186 3.53 22.40 4.35
CA GLY A 186 4.11 22.36 5.68
C GLY A 186 3.58 21.22 6.57
N PRO A 187 4.27 20.94 7.68
CA PRO A 187 3.88 19.90 8.61
C PRO A 187 2.56 20.22 9.31
N ASN A 188 1.92 19.19 9.85
CA ASN A 188 0.72 19.26 10.69
C ASN A 188 -0.57 19.77 10.03
N ASN A 189 -0.55 20.16 8.75
CA ASN A 189 -1.74 20.60 8.02
C ASN A 189 -2.20 19.62 6.94
N VAL A 190 -1.45 18.54 6.74
CA VAL A 190 -1.68 17.55 5.69
C VAL A 190 -1.98 16.20 6.32
N TYR A 191 -3.05 15.56 5.85
CA TYR A 191 -3.38 14.18 6.15
C TYR A 191 -3.16 13.30 4.93
N ILE A 192 -2.61 12.10 5.12
CA ILE A 192 -2.38 11.10 4.07
C ILE A 192 -3.31 9.91 4.31
N PRO A 193 -3.93 9.36 3.25
CA PRO A 193 -4.77 8.17 3.35
C PRO A 193 -3.92 6.95 3.72
N LYS A 194 -4.45 6.14 4.63
CA LYS A 194 -3.85 4.91 5.12
C LYS A 194 -4.73 3.70 4.90
N ALA A 195 -6.04 3.86 4.80
CA ALA A 195 -6.96 2.75 4.72
C ALA A 195 -8.06 2.99 3.69
N GLY A 196 -8.60 1.90 3.17
CA GLY A 196 -9.75 1.87 2.30
C GLY A 196 -10.76 0.81 2.75
N LEU A 197 -11.85 0.69 2.01
CA LEU A 197 -12.98 -0.18 2.30
C LEU A 197 -13.09 -1.28 1.25
N TYR A 198 -12.45 -2.42 1.50
CA TYR A 198 -12.59 -3.59 0.63
C TYR A 198 -13.88 -4.35 0.96
N ALA A 199 -14.79 -4.54 0.01
CA ALA A 199 -16.05 -5.24 0.29
C ALA A 199 -15.85 -6.69 0.78
N GLY A 200 -14.83 -7.38 0.24
CA GLY A 200 -14.60 -8.81 0.44
C GLY A 200 -15.52 -9.68 -0.42
N THR A 201 -15.16 -10.95 -0.56
CA THR A 201 -15.86 -11.94 -1.41
C THR A 201 -16.46 -13.09 -0.60
N THR A 202 -16.04 -13.26 0.66
CA THR A 202 -16.44 -14.38 1.52
C THR A 202 -17.33 -13.90 2.66
N ALA A 203 -18.57 -14.38 2.71
CA ALA A 203 -19.51 -13.98 3.74
C ALA A 203 -19.47 -14.89 4.99
N ILE A 204 -19.23 -14.28 6.15
CA ILE A 204 -19.54 -14.86 7.47
C ILE A 204 -20.35 -13.85 8.28
N THR A 205 -21.03 -14.34 9.32
CA THR A 205 -21.75 -13.48 10.27
C THR A 205 -20.80 -12.85 11.28
N ASN A 206 -21.21 -11.76 11.93
CA ASN A 206 -20.41 -11.14 12.98
C ASN A 206 -20.16 -12.11 14.16
N ASN A 207 -21.11 -12.96 14.52
CA ASN A 207 -20.88 -13.95 15.59
C ASN A 207 -19.91 -15.06 15.16
N GLU A 208 -19.94 -15.48 13.90
CA GLU A 208 -18.93 -16.38 13.31
C GLU A 208 -17.54 -15.73 13.33
N ALA A 209 -17.44 -14.45 13.00
CA ALA A 209 -16.20 -13.69 13.03
C ALA A 209 -15.64 -13.56 14.46
N LYS A 210 -16.50 -13.34 15.46
CA LYS A 210 -16.10 -13.36 16.88
C LYS A 210 -15.54 -14.71 17.31
N LEU A 211 -16.22 -15.81 16.92
CA LEU A 211 -15.75 -17.16 17.22
C LEU A 211 -14.44 -17.48 16.50
N LEU A 212 -14.27 -17.01 15.26
CA LEU A 212 -13.03 -17.19 14.50
C LEU A 212 -11.82 -16.60 15.25
N GLU A 213 -11.95 -15.38 15.78
CA GLU A 213 -10.88 -14.76 16.57
C GLU A 213 -10.63 -15.45 17.91
N ALA A 214 -11.69 -15.91 18.59
CA ALA A 214 -11.54 -16.72 19.79
C ALA A 214 -10.74 -18.01 19.49
N ILE A 215 -11.07 -18.70 18.39
CA ILE A 215 -10.37 -19.92 17.96
C ILE A 215 -8.90 -19.62 17.67
N ARG A 216 -8.60 -18.57 16.90
CA ARG A 216 -7.24 -18.17 16.57
C ARG A 216 -6.39 -18.03 17.83
N ALA A 217 -6.88 -17.23 18.77
CA ALA A 217 -6.15 -16.83 19.96
C ALA A 217 -5.96 -17.99 20.95
N ASP A 218 -7.04 -18.61 21.40
CA ASP A 218 -7.02 -19.44 22.62
C ASP A 218 -7.44 -20.90 22.43
N ALA A 219 -7.94 -21.30 21.25
CA ALA A 219 -8.38 -22.68 21.05
C ALA A 219 -7.23 -23.63 20.71
N ASN A 220 -7.38 -24.87 21.17
CA ASN A 220 -6.68 -26.03 20.64
C ASN A 220 -7.60 -26.77 19.66
N LEU A 221 -7.13 -27.02 18.44
CA LEU A 221 -7.89 -27.75 17.42
C LEU A 221 -7.81 -29.26 17.70
N VAL A 222 -8.95 -29.95 17.63
CA VAL A 222 -8.97 -31.42 17.67
C VAL A 222 -8.58 -31.94 16.28
N GLN A 223 -7.63 -32.88 16.20
CA GLN A 223 -7.08 -33.34 14.92
C GLN A 223 -8.08 -34.16 14.10
N SER A 224 -8.83 -35.07 14.73
CA SER A 224 -9.72 -36.04 14.05
C SER A 224 -11.11 -35.50 13.71
N THR A 225 -11.49 -34.32 14.20
CA THR A 225 -12.84 -33.77 14.03
C THR A 225 -12.78 -32.25 13.89
N SER A 226 -13.89 -31.58 13.58
CA SER A 226 -13.95 -30.11 13.57
C SER A 226 -13.96 -29.46 14.97
N ALA A 227 -14.08 -30.26 16.03
CA ALA A 227 -14.22 -29.78 17.40
C ALA A 227 -13.00 -28.95 17.84
N VAL A 228 -13.25 -28.06 18.82
CA VAL A 228 -12.23 -27.19 19.40
C VAL A 228 -12.34 -27.21 20.92
N ARG A 229 -11.20 -27.05 21.59
CA ARG A 229 -11.13 -27.00 23.05
C ARG A 229 -10.47 -25.71 23.51
N PHE A 230 -11.14 -25.01 24.41
CA PHE A 230 -10.63 -23.83 25.10
C PHE A 230 -10.31 -24.17 26.55
N LYS A 231 -9.25 -23.57 27.09
CA LYS A 231 -8.88 -23.68 28.51
C LYS A 231 -8.59 -22.30 29.07
N PHE A 232 -9.35 -21.88 30.07
CA PHE A 232 -9.25 -20.53 30.64
C PHE A 232 -9.16 -20.53 32.15
N LYS A 233 -8.34 -19.62 32.68
CA LYS A 233 -8.34 -19.21 34.10
C LYS A 233 -9.18 -17.94 34.34
N LYS A 234 -9.24 -17.05 33.35
CA LYS A 234 -9.86 -15.72 33.49
C LYS A 234 -11.37 -15.81 33.21
N MET A 235 -12.19 -15.44 34.19
CA MET A 235 -13.66 -15.41 34.06
C MET A 235 -14.13 -14.58 32.86
N ARG A 236 -13.47 -13.45 32.54
CA ARG A 236 -13.83 -12.63 31.37
C ARG A 236 -13.79 -13.40 30.05
N LYS A 237 -12.81 -14.29 29.83
CA LYS A 237 -12.69 -15.08 28.59
C LYS A 237 -13.75 -16.19 28.55
N ILE A 238 -14.04 -16.80 29.70
CA ILE A 238 -15.08 -17.82 29.85
C ILE A 238 -16.44 -17.22 29.51
N SER A 239 -16.81 -16.09 30.12
CA SER A 239 -18.08 -15.43 29.87
C SER A 239 -18.21 -14.96 28.42
N ARG A 240 -17.15 -14.35 27.86
CA ARG A 240 -17.16 -13.92 26.45
C ARG A 240 -17.31 -15.08 25.48
N LEU A 241 -16.62 -16.21 25.71
CA LEU A 241 -16.77 -17.39 24.86
C LEU A 241 -18.20 -17.92 24.92
N LYS A 242 -18.79 -18.07 26.11
CA LYS A 242 -20.16 -18.57 26.27
C LYS A 242 -21.19 -17.69 25.56
N GLU A 243 -21.05 -16.37 25.66
CA GLU A 243 -21.89 -15.41 24.93
C GLU A 243 -21.86 -15.70 23.41
N ILE A 244 -20.67 -15.87 22.84
CA ILE A 244 -20.50 -16.17 21.41
C ILE A 244 -21.11 -17.53 21.04
N LEU A 245 -20.85 -18.57 21.84
CA LEU A 245 -21.36 -19.92 21.58
C LEU A 245 -22.89 -19.97 21.65
N ASN A 246 -23.50 -19.29 22.63
CA ASN A 246 -24.95 -19.20 22.77
C ASN A 246 -25.57 -18.41 21.61
N ALA A 247 -24.95 -17.30 21.20
CA ALA A 247 -25.43 -16.51 20.06
C ALA A 247 -25.35 -17.25 18.72
N LEU A 248 -24.52 -18.29 18.63
CA LEU A 248 -24.42 -19.20 17.48
C LEU A 248 -25.20 -20.51 17.67
N ASN A 249 -25.89 -20.68 18.81
CA ASN A 249 -26.57 -21.92 19.21
C ASN A 249 -25.67 -23.17 19.12
N LEU A 250 -24.40 -23.04 19.53
CA LEU A 250 -23.44 -24.14 19.48
C LEU A 250 -23.45 -24.95 20.77
N SER A 251 -23.55 -26.27 20.64
CA SER A 251 -23.44 -27.18 21.78
C SER A 251 -22.00 -27.28 22.27
N TYR A 252 -21.81 -27.18 23.59
CA TYR A 252 -20.51 -27.34 24.24
C TYR A 252 -20.64 -28.04 25.60
N LYS A 253 -19.57 -28.74 26.00
CA LYS A 253 -19.39 -29.29 27.34
C LYS A 253 -18.42 -28.44 28.14
N GLU A 254 -18.81 -28.09 29.36
CA GLU A 254 -17.96 -27.41 30.32
C GLU A 254 -17.49 -28.37 31.41
N THR A 255 -16.20 -28.32 31.73
CA THR A 255 -15.61 -29.01 32.87
C THR A 255 -14.82 -28.00 33.68
N LYS A 256 -15.12 -27.91 34.99
CA LYS A 256 -14.40 -27.05 35.94
C LYS A 256 -13.41 -27.90 36.73
N THR A 257 -12.13 -27.58 36.60
CA THR A 257 -11.03 -28.03 37.48
C THR A 257 -10.25 -26.78 37.91
N ASP A 258 -8.92 -26.84 38.06
CA ASP A 258 -8.06 -25.66 38.24
C ASP A 258 -8.15 -24.64 37.08
N VAL A 259 -8.63 -25.10 35.92
CA VAL A 259 -8.97 -24.27 34.76
C VAL A 259 -10.37 -24.64 34.28
N THR A 260 -11.09 -23.68 33.71
CA THR A 260 -12.35 -23.98 33.02
C THR A 260 -12.02 -24.47 31.62
N SER A 261 -12.37 -25.71 31.32
CA SER A 261 -12.23 -26.31 30.00
C SER A 261 -13.59 -26.31 29.30
N ILE A 262 -13.66 -25.70 28.11
CA ILE A 262 -14.86 -25.68 27.27
C ILE A 262 -14.55 -26.47 25.99
N TYR A 263 -15.26 -27.56 25.79
CA TYR A 263 -15.18 -28.40 24.59
C TYR A 263 -16.39 -28.12 23.70
N VAL A 264 -16.16 -27.54 22.52
CA VAL A 264 -17.23 -27.24 21.56
C VAL A 264 -17.34 -28.41 20.60
N HIS A 265 -18.54 -29.00 20.51
CA HIS A 265 -18.77 -30.19 19.70
C HIS A 265 -18.61 -29.88 18.21
N SER A 266 -18.20 -30.89 17.44
CA SER A 266 -18.09 -30.77 15.98
C SER A 266 -19.43 -30.37 15.35
N CYS A 267 -19.37 -29.40 14.44
CA CYS A 267 -20.54 -28.94 13.70
C CYS A 267 -20.10 -28.30 12.37
N SER A 268 -21.06 -28.05 11.49
CA SER A 268 -20.84 -27.40 10.19
C SER A 268 -20.20 -26.01 10.33
N THR A 269 -20.61 -25.22 11.33
CA THR A 269 -20.03 -23.89 11.61
C THR A 269 -18.53 -23.98 11.92
N LEU A 270 -18.11 -24.88 12.82
CA LEU A 270 -16.68 -25.06 13.11
C LEU A 270 -15.91 -25.61 11.90
N LYS A 271 -16.52 -26.51 11.13
CA LYS A 271 -15.91 -27.00 9.88
C LYS A 271 -15.67 -25.85 8.91
N LYS A 272 -16.67 -25.00 8.67
CA LYS A 272 -16.58 -23.78 7.85
C LYS A 272 -15.47 -22.86 8.35
N LEU A 273 -15.50 -22.45 9.63
CA LEU A 273 -14.51 -21.53 10.19
C LEU A 273 -13.08 -22.07 10.12
N ARG A 274 -12.89 -23.37 10.37
CA ARG A 274 -11.57 -23.99 10.29
C ARG A 274 -10.97 -23.95 8.89
N THR A 275 -11.79 -23.93 7.84
CA THR A 275 -11.28 -23.81 6.47
C THR A 275 -10.68 -22.45 6.14
N LEU A 276 -10.96 -21.42 6.95
CA LEU A 276 -10.49 -20.05 6.74
C LEU A 276 -9.05 -19.85 7.23
N PHE A 277 -8.59 -20.69 8.16
CA PHE A 277 -7.22 -20.63 8.63
C PHE A 277 -6.27 -21.25 7.61
N GLU A 278 -5.09 -20.66 7.51
CA GLU A 278 -3.91 -21.36 7.02
C GLU A 278 -3.39 -22.32 8.11
N LYS A 279 -2.22 -22.92 7.88
CA LYS A 279 -1.57 -23.78 8.86
C LYS A 279 -1.41 -23.05 10.21
N ASP A 280 -1.56 -23.80 11.31
CA ASP A 280 -1.32 -23.31 12.68
C ASP A 280 -2.19 -22.12 13.12
N LYS A 281 -3.45 -22.07 12.65
CA LYS A 281 -4.43 -21.00 12.96
C LYS A 281 -3.98 -19.61 12.48
N ILE A 282 -3.11 -19.53 11.49
CA ILE A 282 -2.69 -18.25 10.90
C ILE A 282 -3.81 -17.74 9.98
N TYR A 283 -4.10 -16.44 10.06
CA TYR A 283 -4.96 -15.79 9.07
C TYR A 283 -4.19 -15.61 7.78
N GLY A 284 -4.75 -16.06 6.66
CA GLY A 284 -4.20 -15.86 5.32
C GLY A 284 -5.21 -15.24 4.38
N LYS A 285 -5.09 -15.58 3.09
CA LYS A 285 -5.88 -15.00 2.00
C LYS A 285 -7.38 -15.08 2.27
N LYS A 286 -7.86 -16.25 2.72
CA LYS A 286 -9.31 -16.47 2.97
C LYS A 286 -9.91 -15.53 4.01
N VAL A 287 -9.13 -15.12 5.01
CA VAL A 287 -9.59 -14.17 6.04
C VAL A 287 -9.56 -12.73 5.53
N GLN A 288 -8.58 -12.40 4.69
CA GLN A 288 -8.52 -11.10 4.01
C GLN A 288 -9.69 -10.90 3.04
N GLU A 289 -10.21 -12.01 2.49
CA GLU A 289 -11.37 -12.04 1.60
C GLU A 289 -12.73 -12.01 2.33
N LEU A 290 -12.77 -12.02 3.66
CA LEU A 290 -14.03 -11.92 4.40
C LEU A 290 -14.74 -10.60 4.12
N ASN A 291 -16.07 -10.56 4.24
CA ASN A 291 -16.82 -9.32 4.13
C ASN A 291 -16.31 -8.25 5.13
N LEU A 292 -16.44 -6.98 4.75
CA LEU A 292 -15.95 -5.83 5.51
C LEU A 292 -16.34 -5.88 7.00
N GLU A 293 -17.63 -6.10 7.28
CA GLU A 293 -18.17 -6.16 8.66
C GLU A 293 -17.54 -7.26 9.51
N SER A 294 -17.23 -8.40 8.91
CA SER A 294 -16.57 -9.51 9.59
C SER A 294 -15.12 -9.20 9.93
N ARG A 295 -14.39 -8.55 9.01
CA ARG A 295 -13.01 -8.13 9.28
C ARG A 295 -12.97 -7.07 10.38
N ILE A 296 -13.86 -6.08 10.35
CA ILE A 296 -14.02 -5.09 11.42
C ILE A 296 -14.35 -5.79 12.74
N THR A 297 -15.24 -6.77 12.72
CA THR A 297 -15.62 -7.55 13.90
C THR A 297 -14.42 -8.29 14.48
N ILE A 298 -13.57 -8.93 13.67
CA ILE A 298 -12.34 -9.59 14.12
C ILE A 298 -11.40 -8.59 14.80
N LEU A 299 -11.14 -7.44 14.16
CA LEU A 299 -10.25 -6.40 14.70
C LEU A 299 -10.73 -5.89 16.07
N LYS A 300 -12.05 -5.67 16.21
CA LYS A 300 -12.66 -5.27 17.49
C LYS A 300 -12.60 -6.40 18.51
N GLU A 301 -12.84 -7.64 18.10
CA GLU A 301 -12.91 -8.81 18.99
C GLU A 301 -11.55 -9.15 19.61
N THR A 302 -10.44 -8.86 18.94
CA THR A 302 -9.07 -9.12 19.42
C THR A 302 -8.81 -8.60 20.84
N GLN A 303 -9.45 -7.50 21.26
CA GLN A 303 -9.32 -6.94 22.61
C GLN A 303 -9.73 -7.90 23.74
N TYR A 304 -10.57 -8.90 23.45
CA TYR A 304 -11.04 -9.87 24.44
C TYR A 304 -10.12 -11.09 24.58
N TRP A 305 -9.18 -11.28 23.66
CA TRP A 305 -8.37 -12.49 23.57
C TRP A 305 -6.89 -12.22 23.85
N ASP A 306 -6.07 -12.15 22.80
CA ASP A 306 -4.63 -11.86 22.86
C ASP A 306 -4.32 -10.36 22.86
N GLY A 307 -5.30 -9.52 22.49
CA GLY A 307 -5.14 -8.08 22.44
C GLY A 307 -5.29 -7.39 23.79
N ASN A 308 -4.72 -6.20 23.89
CA ASN A 308 -4.86 -5.30 25.02
C ASN A 308 -5.41 -3.95 24.54
N LYS A 309 -6.56 -3.54 25.06
CA LYS A 309 -7.09 -2.19 24.84
C LYS A 309 -6.40 -1.24 25.81
N LYS A 310 -5.82 -0.15 25.31
CA LYS A 310 -5.20 0.86 26.19
C LYS A 310 -6.27 1.54 27.05
N GLN A 311 -6.00 1.71 28.34
CA GLN A 311 -6.95 2.36 29.28
C GLN A 311 -7.35 3.77 28.84
N ASN A 312 -6.42 4.54 28.26
CA ASN A 312 -6.62 5.94 27.85
C ASN A 312 -6.61 6.12 26.32
N GLY A 313 -6.79 5.04 25.55
CA GLY A 313 -6.64 5.09 24.09
C GLY A 313 -7.69 4.29 23.34
N ASN A 314 -8.04 4.78 22.15
CA ASN A 314 -8.90 4.06 21.20
C ASN A 314 -8.10 3.07 20.35
N SER A 315 -7.04 2.48 20.90
CA SER A 315 -6.20 1.49 20.21
C SER A 315 -6.24 0.13 20.87
N ILE A 316 -6.22 -0.90 20.02
CA ILE A 316 -6.08 -2.30 20.42
C ILE A 316 -4.67 -2.73 20.03
N ASP A 317 -3.86 -3.07 21.01
CA ASP A 317 -2.50 -3.57 20.77
C ASP A 317 -2.50 -5.10 20.76
N LEU A 318 -1.85 -5.68 19.78
CA LEU A 318 -1.63 -7.12 19.66
C LEU A 318 -0.14 -7.37 19.46
N SER A 319 0.40 -8.39 20.12
CA SER A 319 1.78 -8.82 19.98
C SER A 319 1.84 -10.32 19.72
N SER A 320 2.75 -10.77 18.86
CA SER A 320 2.95 -12.17 18.52
C SER A 320 4.39 -12.43 18.09
N VAL A 321 4.88 -13.65 18.36
CA VAL A 321 6.15 -14.13 17.79
C VAL A 321 6.00 -14.54 16.33
N CYS A 322 4.77 -14.66 15.82
CA CYS A 322 4.48 -15.02 14.44
C CYS A 322 4.26 -13.75 13.59
N LEU A 323 5.26 -13.40 12.77
CA LEU A 323 5.19 -12.26 11.85
C LEU A 323 3.98 -12.34 10.90
N ALA A 324 3.67 -13.53 10.37
CA ALA A 324 2.54 -13.75 9.47
C ALA A 324 1.20 -13.35 10.12
N THR A 325 1.02 -13.65 11.41
CA THR A 325 -0.17 -13.23 12.15
C THR A 325 -0.28 -11.70 12.16
N VAL A 326 0.79 -11.01 12.53
CA VAL A 326 0.78 -9.54 12.64
C VAL A 326 0.58 -8.87 11.27
N ASN A 327 1.20 -9.40 10.22
CA ASN A 327 0.99 -8.93 8.84
C ASN A 327 -0.47 -9.10 8.39
N SER A 328 -1.12 -10.21 8.72
CA SER A 328 -2.53 -10.40 8.37
C SER A 328 -3.45 -9.42 9.10
N PHE A 329 -3.17 -9.10 10.36
CA PHE A 329 -3.86 -8.03 11.07
C PHE A 329 -3.62 -6.65 10.45
N GLN A 330 -2.40 -6.38 9.98
CA GLN A 330 -2.09 -5.14 9.27
C GLN A 330 -2.93 -5.01 7.99
N ILE A 331 -2.94 -6.05 7.15
CA ILE A 331 -3.71 -6.06 5.90
C ILE A 331 -5.20 -5.90 6.19
N MET A 332 -5.76 -6.67 7.13
CA MET A 332 -7.16 -6.57 7.51
C MET A 332 -7.53 -5.16 7.98
N ALA A 333 -6.70 -4.52 8.80
CA ALA A 333 -6.95 -3.16 9.26
C ALA A 333 -7.01 -2.18 8.09
N HIS A 334 -5.94 -2.13 7.29
CA HIS A 334 -5.80 -1.17 6.20
C HIS A 334 -6.83 -1.35 5.07
N THR A 335 -7.38 -2.55 4.91
CA THR A 335 -8.46 -2.84 3.95
C THR A 335 -9.87 -2.70 4.54
N SER A 336 -10.00 -2.32 5.82
CA SER A 336 -11.29 -2.22 6.52
C SER A 336 -11.53 -0.85 7.15
N GLY A 337 -10.92 0.20 6.63
CA GLY A 337 -11.04 1.57 7.18
C GLY A 337 -10.29 1.80 8.50
N TRP A 338 -9.43 0.87 8.90
CA TRP A 338 -8.61 0.95 10.11
C TRP A 338 -7.15 1.18 9.76
N SER A 339 -6.36 1.69 10.70
CA SER A 339 -4.92 1.81 10.56
C SER A 339 -4.22 0.92 11.57
N ALA A 340 -3.03 0.47 11.21
CA ALA A 340 -2.27 -0.45 12.04
C ALA A 340 -0.80 -0.05 12.09
N ASN A 341 -0.34 0.43 13.25
CA ASN A 341 1.04 0.83 13.45
C ASN A 341 1.87 -0.36 13.92
N PHE A 342 2.79 -0.80 13.07
CA PHE A 342 3.66 -1.94 13.31
C PHE A 342 4.87 -1.54 14.17
N HIS A 343 5.29 -2.43 15.07
CA HIS A 343 6.51 -2.27 15.85
C HIS A 343 7.21 -3.62 16.04
N ILE A 344 8.53 -3.58 16.20
CA ILE A 344 9.37 -4.75 16.42
C ILE A 344 10.11 -4.55 17.73
N GLU A 345 9.91 -5.47 18.68
CA GLU A 345 10.72 -5.55 19.89
C GLU A 345 11.72 -6.69 19.72
N LYS A 346 13.01 -6.34 19.63
CA LYS A 346 14.10 -7.32 19.52
C LYS A 346 14.35 -8.00 20.88
N PRO A 347 14.88 -9.23 20.87
CA PRO A 347 15.31 -9.89 22.10
C PRO A 347 16.23 -8.99 22.91
N ASN A 348 16.05 -8.99 24.23
CA ASN A 348 17.00 -8.39 25.14
C ASN A 348 17.24 -9.34 26.32
N ASN A 349 18.37 -9.18 27.00
CA ASN A 349 18.80 -10.06 28.09
C ASN A 349 17.83 -10.11 29.29
N TRP A 350 16.76 -9.31 29.30
CA TRP A 350 15.91 -9.08 30.47
C TRP A 350 14.42 -9.40 30.27
N LYS A 351 13.89 -9.44 29.05
CA LYS A 351 12.43 -9.52 28.80
C LYS A 351 11.97 -10.53 27.77
N THR A 352 12.72 -10.81 26.71
CA THR A 352 12.22 -11.64 25.59
C THR A 352 13.33 -12.48 24.96
N LYS A 353 13.11 -13.81 24.88
CA LYS A 353 14.04 -14.74 24.18
C LYS A 353 13.90 -14.68 22.66
N ASN A 354 12.74 -14.23 22.16
CA ASN A 354 12.41 -14.16 20.74
C ASN A 354 12.05 -12.73 20.34
N THR A 355 12.22 -12.39 19.06
CA THR A 355 11.68 -11.16 18.48
C THR A 355 10.16 -11.17 18.60
N LEU A 356 9.61 -10.09 19.14
CA LEU A 356 8.18 -9.88 19.25
C LEU A 356 7.73 -8.86 18.22
N TYR A 357 6.78 -9.26 17.37
CA TYR A 357 6.13 -8.38 16.41
C TYR A 357 4.86 -7.85 17.04
N GLY A 358 4.62 -6.56 16.95
CA GLY A 358 3.45 -5.93 17.53
C GLY A 358 2.76 -4.97 16.58
N ILE A 359 1.47 -4.75 16.84
CA ILE A 359 0.65 -3.87 16.04
C ILE A 359 -0.33 -3.11 16.93
N SER A 360 -0.51 -1.82 16.67
CA SER A 360 -1.50 -0.97 17.34
C SER A 360 -2.59 -0.61 16.34
N LEU A 361 -3.77 -1.18 16.53
CA LEU A 361 -4.94 -1.04 15.66
C LEU A 361 -5.75 0.19 16.08
N ARG A 362 -6.17 1.02 15.13
CA ARG A 362 -7.00 2.21 15.37
C ARG A 362 -8.04 2.39 14.28
N GLU A 363 -9.26 2.76 14.67
CA GLU A 363 -10.36 3.12 13.77
C GLU A 363 -10.10 4.52 13.18
N THR A 364 -9.17 4.60 12.23
CA THR A 364 -8.86 5.80 11.43
C THR A 364 -8.31 5.38 10.09
N ASN A 365 -8.74 6.06 9.03
CA ASN A 365 -8.32 5.83 7.66
C ASN A 365 -7.15 6.73 7.23
N LYS A 366 -6.64 7.59 8.11
CA LYS A 366 -5.65 8.62 7.77
C LYS A 366 -4.61 8.85 8.86
N CYS A 367 -3.46 9.40 8.48
CA CYS A 367 -2.47 9.97 9.39
C CYS A 367 -2.14 11.41 9.03
N LYS A 368 -1.58 12.15 9.99
CA LYS A 368 -1.08 13.51 9.78
C LYS A 368 0.41 13.45 9.43
N LEU A 369 0.86 14.21 8.42
CA LEU A 369 2.28 14.43 8.17
C LEU A 369 2.86 15.30 9.29
N GLN A 370 3.81 14.74 10.04
CA GLN A 370 4.36 15.40 11.23
C GLN A 370 5.54 16.33 10.91
N TYR A 371 6.24 16.09 9.80
CA TYR A 371 7.44 16.82 9.40
C TYR A 371 7.52 16.95 7.88
N ALA A 372 8.31 17.93 7.43
CA ALA A 372 8.76 18.01 6.05
C ALA A 372 9.65 16.78 5.72
N PRO A 373 9.66 16.32 4.46
CA PRO A 373 10.55 15.25 4.06
C PRO A 373 11.99 15.74 4.02
N LYS A 374 12.92 14.80 4.12
CA LYS A 374 14.33 15.04 3.83
C LYS A 374 14.56 14.82 2.34
N GLU A 375 15.07 15.83 1.66
CA GLU A 375 15.62 15.66 0.32
C GLU A 375 16.94 14.91 0.44
N LYS A 376 17.10 13.88 -0.39
CA LYS A 376 18.33 13.08 -0.44
C LYS A 376 18.72 12.90 -1.89
N GLN A 377 19.99 13.21 -2.19
CA GLN A 377 20.60 12.79 -3.44
C GLN A 377 20.50 11.26 -3.54
N TYR A 378 19.96 10.81 -4.65
CA TYR A 378 19.69 9.42 -4.94
C TYR A 378 20.22 9.13 -6.34
N SER A 379 20.57 7.89 -6.62
CA SER A 379 20.99 7.48 -7.96
C SER A 379 20.60 6.04 -8.09
N GLY A 380 19.36 5.81 -8.50
CA GLY A 380 18.81 4.47 -8.54
C GLY A 380 17.48 4.42 -9.25
N LYS A 381 17.02 3.18 -9.45
CA LYS A 381 15.75 2.90 -10.09
C LYS A 381 14.59 3.32 -9.21
N VAL A 382 13.52 3.75 -9.84
CA VAL A 382 12.24 4.06 -9.21
C VAL A 382 11.12 3.45 -10.05
N TYR A 383 10.06 3.03 -9.37
CA TYR A 383 9.00 2.20 -9.93
C TYR A 383 7.63 2.80 -9.67
N CYS A 384 6.66 2.42 -10.50
CA CYS A 384 5.30 2.90 -10.38
C CYS A 384 4.36 2.03 -11.19
N PHE A 385 3.21 1.67 -10.61
CA PHE A 385 2.13 1.02 -11.31
C PHE A 385 1.08 2.03 -11.76
N THR A 386 0.47 1.80 -12.92
CA THR A 386 -0.75 2.48 -13.36
C THR A 386 -1.95 1.62 -13.04
N VAL A 387 -2.90 2.16 -12.27
CA VAL A 387 -4.17 1.49 -11.93
C VAL A 387 -5.36 2.37 -12.31
N PRO A 388 -6.54 1.80 -12.62
CA PRO A 388 -7.72 2.56 -13.02
C PRO A 388 -8.13 3.66 -12.03
N SER A 389 -8.12 3.39 -10.72
CA SER A 389 -8.52 4.38 -9.70
C SER A 389 -7.45 5.43 -9.39
N LYS A 390 -6.29 5.35 -10.06
CA LYS A 390 -5.15 6.25 -9.90
C LYS A 390 -4.48 6.23 -8.52
N ALA A 391 -4.81 5.28 -7.65
CA ALA A 391 -4.18 5.12 -6.34
C ALA A 391 -4.15 3.67 -5.89
N PHE A 392 -3.12 3.30 -5.15
CA PHE A 392 -2.94 1.93 -4.66
C PHE A 392 -2.22 1.89 -3.32
N PHE A 393 -2.35 0.76 -2.63
CA PHE A 393 -1.73 0.54 -1.34
C PHE A 393 -0.22 0.29 -1.47
N ILE A 394 0.56 1.00 -0.65
CA ILE A 394 1.99 0.78 -0.51
C ILE A 394 2.40 0.60 0.95
N ARG A 395 3.53 -0.05 1.16
CA ARG A 395 4.17 -0.17 2.48
C ARG A 395 5.66 0.08 2.36
N ARG A 396 6.22 0.82 3.32
CA ARG A 396 7.67 1.00 3.44
C ARG A 396 8.05 0.91 4.91
N ASN A 397 9.06 0.09 5.22
CA ASN A 397 9.48 -0.21 6.60
C ASN A 397 8.30 -0.57 7.54
N ASN A 398 7.39 -1.42 7.07
CA ASN A 398 6.17 -1.83 7.78
C ASN A 398 5.13 -0.71 8.04
N VAL A 399 5.31 0.49 7.48
CA VAL A 399 4.31 1.57 7.55
C VAL A 399 3.53 1.63 6.25
N VAL A 400 2.23 1.35 6.34
CA VAL A 400 1.30 1.32 5.21
C VAL A 400 0.71 2.70 4.94
N ASN A 401 0.63 3.08 3.67
CA ASN A 401 -0.02 4.28 3.18
C ASN A 401 -0.68 3.99 1.82
N ILE A 402 -1.54 4.88 1.35
CA ILE A 402 -2.05 4.87 -0.02
C ILE A 402 -1.31 5.94 -0.82
N THR A 403 -0.87 5.58 -2.03
CA THR A 403 -0.12 6.48 -2.92
C THR A 403 -0.84 6.64 -4.25
N GLY A 404 -0.60 7.75 -4.94
CA GLY A 404 -1.06 7.92 -6.31
C GLY A 404 -0.17 7.16 -7.29
N ASN A 405 -0.74 6.73 -8.41
CA ASN A 405 0.06 6.33 -9.56
C ASN A 405 0.67 7.54 -10.28
N CYS A 406 1.61 7.23 -11.15
CA CYS A 406 2.23 8.16 -12.08
C CYS A 406 1.15 8.89 -12.87
N GLN A 407 1.38 10.17 -13.10
CA GLN A 407 0.52 11.00 -13.92
C GLN A 407 0.70 10.65 -15.40
N PHE A 408 0.14 9.51 -15.82
CA PHE A 408 -0.45 9.40 -17.15
C PHE A 408 -1.92 9.78 -16.99
N ASP A 409 -2.20 11.07 -16.85
CA ASP A 409 -3.58 11.47 -17.11
C ASP A 409 -3.75 11.37 -18.65
N ALA A 410 -4.63 10.46 -19.07
CA ALA A 410 -5.07 10.24 -20.44
C ALA A 410 -6.44 10.86 -20.70
#